data_AF-A0A2B2BQI9-F1
#
_entry.id   AF-A0A2B2BQI9-F1
#
_cell.length_a   1.000
_cell.length_b   1.000
_cell.length_c   1.000
_cell.angle_alpha   90.00
_cell.angle_beta   90.00
_cell.angle_gamma   90.00
#
_symmetry.space_group_name_H-M   'P 1'
#
loop_
_entity.id
_entity.type
_entity.pdbx_description
1 polymer ?
#
loop_
_entity_poly.entity_id
_entity_poly.type
_entity_poly.pdbx_seq_one_letter_code
_entity_poly.pdbx_strand_id
1 'polypeptide(L)'
;NKGLPYVSGPQWLADHVLQGRWVLAVAGTHGKTTTSSMLAWVLEHAGMSPGFLIGGVPQNFSVSARLGDTPFFVIEADEYDSAFFDKRSKFVHYRPRTAILNNLEFDHA
;
A
#
# COMPACT_ATOMS: atom_id res chain seq x y z
N ASN A 1 29.35 12.67 4.08
CA ASN A 1 28.70 13.51 5.12
C ASN A 1 28.36 14.90 4.60
N LYS A 2 27.28 15.05 3.82
CA LYS A 2 26.72 16.37 3.48
C LYS A 2 25.51 16.77 4.34
N GLY A 3 25.08 15.90 5.27
CA GLY A 3 23.95 16.18 6.18
C GLY A 3 22.62 16.43 5.46
N LEU A 4 22.41 15.85 4.28
CA LEU A 4 21.18 16.06 3.52
C LEU A 4 19.99 15.40 4.23
N PRO A 5 18.82 16.06 4.29
CA PRO A 5 17.60 15.44 4.80
C PRO A 5 17.22 14.20 3.99
N TYR A 6 16.78 13.15 4.67
CA TYR A 6 16.24 11.94 4.05
C TYR A 6 15.10 11.38 4.90
N VAL A 7 14.21 10.61 4.27
CA VAL A 7 13.03 10.00 4.89
C VAL A 7 12.79 8.64 4.25
N SER A 8 12.12 7.71 4.96
CA SER A 8 11.79 6.41 4.39
C SER A 8 10.69 6.56 3.31
N GLY A 9 10.70 5.66 2.32
CA GLY A 9 9.67 5.64 1.28
C GLY A 9 8.24 5.56 1.84
N PRO A 10 7.95 4.65 2.80
CA PRO A 10 6.64 4.56 3.44
C PRO A 10 6.23 5.84 4.17
N GLN A 11 7.15 6.50 4.87
CA GLN A 11 6.87 7.76 5.55
C GLN A 11 6.57 8.88 4.55
N TRP A 12 7.36 9.01 3.49
CA TRP A 12 7.10 10.00 2.45
C TRP A 12 5.72 9.79 1.81
N LEU A 13 5.38 8.54 1.49
CA LEU A 13 4.08 8.19 0.92
C LEU A 13 2.94 8.52 1.89
N ALA A 14 3.10 8.21 3.17
CA ALA A 14 2.13 8.52 4.22
C ALA A 14 1.89 10.03 4.35
N ASP A 15 2.96 10.84 4.27
CA ASP A 15 2.90 12.29 4.48
C ASP A 15 2.39 13.05 3.25
N HIS A 16 2.65 12.55 2.03
CA HIS A 16 2.39 13.31 0.80
C HIS A 16 1.27 12.75 -0.07
N VAL A 17 0.92 11.47 0.07
CA VAL A 17 -0.08 10.81 -0.80
C VAL A 17 -1.28 10.29 -0.02
N LEU A 18 -1.04 9.64 1.13
CA LEU A 18 -2.09 8.97 1.89
C LEU A 18 -2.86 9.92 2.82
N GLN A 19 -2.35 11.13 3.09
CA GLN A 19 -3.07 12.12 3.90
C GLN A 19 -4.44 12.44 3.29
N GLY A 20 -5.49 12.35 4.11
CA GLY A 20 -6.87 12.61 3.69
C GLY A 20 -7.50 11.52 2.81
N ARG A 21 -6.77 10.46 2.46
CA ARG A 21 -7.31 9.29 1.72
C ARG A 21 -7.97 8.30 2.68
N TRP A 22 -8.98 7.58 2.19
CA TRP A 22 -9.46 6.35 2.79
C TRP A 22 -8.55 5.21 2.33
N VAL A 23 -7.55 4.90 3.15
CA VAL A 23 -6.57 3.85 2.84
C VAL A 23 -7.16 2.46 3.13
N LEU A 24 -7.13 1.59 2.11
CA LEU A 24 -7.42 0.17 2.20
C LEU A 24 -6.11 -0.62 2.05
N ALA A 25 -5.61 -1.14 3.18
CA ALA A 25 -4.35 -1.87 3.21
C ALA A 25 -4.59 -3.38 3.18
N VAL A 26 -3.86 -4.09 2.31
CA VAL A 26 -3.88 -5.54 2.22
C VAL A 26 -2.56 -6.11 2.73
N ALA A 27 -2.60 -6.80 3.87
CA ALA A 27 -1.45 -7.42 4.52
C ALA A 27 -1.59 -8.94 4.57
N GLY A 28 -0.48 -9.62 4.83
CA GLY A 28 -0.42 -11.07 5.03
C GLY A 28 0.74 -11.72 4.29
N THR A 29 1.14 -12.90 4.71
CA THR A 29 2.31 -13.61 4.18
C THR A 29 2.20 -13.87 2.67
N HIS A 30 1.02 -14.29 2.21
CA HIS A 30 0.76 -14.62 0.80
C HIS A 30 -0.45 -13.89 0.23
N GLY A 31 -0.46 -13.73 -1.09
CA GLY A 31 -1.63 -13.26 -1.84
C GLY A 31 -1.92 -11.75 -1.79
N LYS A 32 -1.04 -10.94 -1.20
CA LYS A 32 -1.18 -9.46 -1.11
C LYS A 32 -1.45 -8.83 -2.47
N THR A 33 -0.64 -9.15 -3.48
CA THR A 33 -0.77 -8.59 -4.84
C THR A 33 -2.06 -8.99 -5.53
N THR A 34 -2.47 -10.25 -5.43
CA THR A 34 -3.73 -10.72 -6.01
C THR A 34 -4.93 -10.05 -5.33
N THR A 35 -4.97 -10.03 -4.00
CA THR A 35 -6.10 -9.46 -3.25
C THR A 35 -6.19 -7.93 -3.40
N SER A 36 -5.07 -7.21 -3.38
CA SER A 36 -5.06 -5.75 -3.63
C SER A 36 -5.47 -5.41 -5.07
N SER A 37 -5.06 -6.21 -6.05
CA SER A 37 -5.49 -6.08 -7.45
C SER A 37 -7.01 -6.26 -7.60
N MET A 38 -7.57 -7.32 -7.00
CA MET A 38 -9.01 -7.56 -7.00
C MET A 38 -9.78 -6.43 -6.29
N LEU A 39 -9.27 -5.95 -5.15
CA LEU A 39 -9.90 -4.85 -4.42
C LEU A 39 -9.92 -3.55 -5.23
N ALA A 40 -8.80 -3.19 -5.87
CA ALA A 40 -8.73 -2.03 -6.74
C ALA A 40 -9.69 -2.16 -7.94
N TRP A 41 -9.79 -3.36 -8.52
CA TRP A 41 -10.72 -3.61 -9.62
C TRP A 41 -12.19 -3.52 -9.22
N VAL A 42 -12.59 -4.05 -8.06
CA VAL A 42 -13.96 -3.95 -7.56
C VAL A 42 -14.36 -2.48 -7.35
N LEU A 43 -13.48 -1.68 -6.75
CA LEU A 43 -13.70 -0.25 -6.55
C LEU A 43 -13.79 0.51 -7.89
N GLU A 44 -12.91 0.20 -8.85
CA GLU A 44 -12.98 0.76 -10.20
C GLU A 44 -14.30 0.42 -10.90
N HIS A 45 -14.68 -0.86 -10.88
CA HIS A 45 -15.92 -1.34 -11.51
C HIS A 45 -17.17 -0.72 -10.88
N ALA A 46 -17.13 -0.39 -9.59
CA ALA A 46 -18.17 0.34 -8.89
C ALA A 46 -18.18 1.86 -9.19
N GLY A 47 -17.31 2.34 -10.09
CA GLY A 47 -17.21 3.76 -10.46
C GLY A 47 -16.54 4.63 -9.38
N MET A 48 -15.79 4.02 -8.46
CA MET A 48 -15.13 4.74 -7.37
C MET A 48 -13.72 5.24 -7.73
N SER A 49 -13.20 4.99 -8.92
CA SER A 49 -11.91 5.52 -9.42
C SER A 49 -10.77 5.58 -8.39
N PRO A 50 -10.39 4.44 -7.75
CA PRO A 50 -9.42 4.43 -6.66
C PRO A 50 -8.00 4.75 -7.14
N GLY A 51 -7.23 5.36 -6.24
CA GLY A 51 -5.77 5.32 -6.30
C GLY A 51 -5.24 3.98 -5.81
N PHE A 52 -4.06 3.58 -6.25
CA PHE A 52 -3.42 2.38 -5.74
C PHE A 52 -1.90 2.39 -5.88
N LEU A 53 -1.24 1.57 -5.07
CA LEU A 53 0.16 1.18 -5.19
C LEU A 53 0.27 -0.32 -4.91
N ILE A 54 0.48 -1.10 -5.97
CA ILE A 54 0.45 -2.56 -5.98
C ILE A 54 1.81 -3.07 -6.48
N GLY A 55 2.31 -4.16 -5.92
CA GLY A 55 3.63 -4.75 -6.20
C GLY A 55 3.75 -5.40 -7.59
N GLY A 56 2.67 -5.43 -8.37
CA GLY A 56 2.61 -5.89 -9.75
C GLY A 56 1.64 -5.03 -10.59
N VAL A 57 1.62 -5.24 -11.90
CA VAL A 57 0.67 -4.58 -12.81
C VAL A 57 -0.58 -5.47 -12.91
N PRO A 58 -1.73 -5.08 -12.33
CA PRO A 58 -2.95 -5.87 -12.46
C PRO A 58 -3.42 -5.79 -13.90
N GLN A 59 -3.81 -6.90 -14.54
CA GLN A 59 -4.15 -6.92 -15.97
C GLN A 59 -5.31 -5.99 -16.38
N ASN A 60 -6.20 -5.68 -15.44
CA ASN A 60 -7.30 -4.73 -15.65
C ASN A 60 -6.84 -3.26 -15.68
N PHE A 61 -5.60 -2.99 -15.28
CA PHE A 61 -4.96 -1.68 -15.31
C PHE A 61 -3.66 -1.74 -16.14
N SER A 62 -3.24 -0.63 -16.73
CA SER A 62 -1.97 -0.57 -17.48
C SER A 62 -0.76 -0.22 -16.61
N VAL A 63 -0.97 0.02 -15.32
CA VAL A 63 0.04 0.52 -14.37
C VAL A 63 -0.07 -0.19 -13.03
N SER A 64 1.03 -0.24 -12.28
CA SER A 64 1.07 -0.76 -10.90
C SER A 64 0.76 0.30 -9.84
N ALA A 65 0.74 1.58 -10.23
CA ALA A 65 0.40 2.68 -9.34
C ALA A 65 -0.31 3.83 -10.07
N ARG A 66 -1.31 4.44 -9.42
CA ARG A 66 -1.95 5.70 -9.84
C ARG A 66 -2.56 6.41 -8.64
N LEU A 67 -2.77 7.73 -8.74
CA LEU A 67 -3.33 8.52 -7.63
C LEU A 67 -4.84 8.37 -7.46
N GLY A 68 -5.58 8.14 -8.55
CA GLY A 68 -7.04 8.12 -8.57
C GLY A 68 -7.69 9.47 -8.23
N ASP A 69 -8.98 9.57 -8.51
CA ASP A 69 -9.75 10.83 -8.45
C ASP A 69 -10.66 10.92 -7.22
N THR A 70 -10.71 9.85 -6.43
CA THR A 70 -11.53 9.77 -5.20
C THR A 70 -10.66 9.53 -3.97
N PRO A 71 -11.24 9.59 -2.76
CA PRO A 71 -10.48 9.38 -1.53
C PRO A 71 -9.94 7.95 -1.38
N PHE A 72 -10.43 6.95 -2.11
CA PHE A 72 -10.02 5.56 -1.91
C PHE A 72 -8.61 5.31 -2.42
N PHE A 73 -7.77 4.70 -1.57
CA PHE A 73 -6.40 4.32 -1.93
C PHE A 73 -6.09 2.90 -1.50
N VAL A 74 -5.84 2.00 -2.45
CA VAL A 74 -5.50 0.60 -2.19
C VAL A 74 -3.99 0.43 -2.13
N ILE A 75 -3.47 -0.20 -1.08
CA ILE A 75 -2.03 -0.41 -0.93
C ILE A 75 -1.72 -1.80 -0.40
N GLU A 76 -0.66 -2.41 -0.91
CA GLU A 76 -0.06 -3.59 -0.28
C GLU A 76 0.67 -3.16 1.00
N ALA A 77 0.25 -3.72 2.12
CA ALA A 77 0.91 -3.54 3.40
C ALA A 77 1.83 -4.72 3.66
N ASP A 78 3.12 -4.41 3.59
CA ASP A 78 4.18 -5.39 3.66
C ASP A 78 4.84 -5.37 5.04
N GLU A 79 5.15 -6.55 5.55
CA GLU A 79 5.69 -6.79 6.89
C GLU A 79 7.17 -6.42 7.03
N TYR A 80 7.91 -6.26 5.93
CA TYR A 80 9.33 -5.91 5.95
C TYR A 80 9.64 -4.48 6.46
N ASP A 81 10.88 -4.30 6.91
CA ASP A 81 11.45 -3.03 7.38
C ASP A 81 11.25 -1.87 6.38
N SER A 82 10.90 -0.69 6.90
CA SER A 82 10.64 0.49 6.08
C SER A 82 11.90 1.16 5.52
N ALA A 83 13.02 1.08 6.26
CA ALA A 83 14.36 1.49 5.82
C ALA A 83 15.43 0.96 6.78
N PHE A 84 16.72 1.06 6.41
CA PHE A 84 17.84 0.69 7.30
C PHE A 84 17.83 1.42 8.65
N PHE A 85 17.18 2.59 8.72
CA PHE A 85 17.04 3.44 9.91
C PHE A 85 15.61 3.44 10.48
N ASP A 86 14.67 2.74 9.87
CA ASP A 86 13.29 2.59 10.34
C ASP A 86 12.84 1.14 10.21
N LYS A 87 13.02 0.39 11.30
CA LYS A 87 12.70 -1.04 11.41
C LYS A 87 11.21 -1.33 11.66
N ARG A 88 10.35 -0.31 11.58
CA ARG A 88 8.91 -0.53 11.67
C ARG A 88 8.42 -1.05 10.32
N SER A 89 7.47 -1.97 10.34
CA SER A 89 6.76 -2.40 9.14
C SER A 89 6.10 -1.19 8.45
N LYS A 90 6.07 -1.23 7.12
CA LYS A 90 5.42 -0.22 6.28
C LYS A 90 3.96 0.02 6.69
N PHE A 91 3.28 -1.01 7.19
CA PHE A 91 1.90 -0.95 7.68
C PHE A 91 1.68 0.15 8.73
N VAL A 92 2.66 0.38 9.61
CA VAL A 92 2.56 1.41 10.67
C VAL A 92 2.45 2.81 10.10
N HIS A 93 3.04 3.06 8.93
CA HIS A 93 3.00 4.36 8.27
C HIS A 93 1.66 4.61 7.57
N TYR A 94 1.01 3.57 7.06
CA TYR A 94 -0.13 3.72 6.14
C TYR A 94 -1.46 4.06 6.80
N ARG A 95 -1.58 3.88 8.12
CA ARG A 95 -2.78 4.24 8.93
C ARG A 95 -4.11 3.86 8.23
N PRO A 96 -4.29 2.58 7.88
CA PRO A 96 -5.45 2.16 7.11
C PRO A 96 -6.76 2.38 7.85
N ARG A 97 -7.79 2.79 7.12
CA ARG A 97 -9.17 2.82 7.61
C ARG A 97 -9.90 1.50 7.35
N THR A 98 -9.41 0.74 6.39
CA THR A 98 -9.81 -0.65 6.13
C THR A 98 -8.54 -1.49 6.03
N ALA A 99 -8.39 -2.50 6.88
CA ALA A 99 -7.26 -3.42 6.85
C ALA A 99 -7.75 -4.84 6.54
N ILE A 100 -7.14 -5.47 5.56
CA ILE A 100 -7.33 -6.88 5.23
C ILE A 100 -6.08 -7.62 5.73
N LEU A 101 -6.27 -8.58 6.63
CA LEU A 101 -5.24 -9.52 7.06
C LEU A 101 -5.52 -10.85 6.37
N ASN A 102 -4.82 -11.11 5.26
CA ASN A 102 -5.14 -12.21 4.35
C ASN A 102 -4.80 -13.58 4.95
N ASN A 103 -3.61 -13.70 5.54
CA ASN A 103 -3.11 -14.86 6.26
C ASN A 103 -1.88 -14.42 7.09
N LEU A 104 -1.50 -15.26 8.06
CA LEU A 104 -0.29 -15.05 8.85
C LEU A 104 0.37 -16.41 9.07
N GLU A 105 1.42 -16.65 8.31
CA GLU A 105 2.24 -17.85 8.40
C GLU A 105 3.66 -17.45 8.80
N PHE A 106 4.35 -18.36 9.48
CA PHE A 106 5.75 -18.19 9.83
C PHE A 106 6.60 -18.67 8.65
N ASP A 107 6.86 -17.80 7.68
CA ASP A 107 7.69 -18.08 6.50
C ASP A 107 8.99 -17.25 6.45
N HIS A 108 9.19 -16.36 7.43
CA HIS A 108 10.35 -15.47 7.54
C HIS A 108 11.02 -15.67 8.90
N ALA A 109 11.99 -16.58 8.93
CA ALA A 109 12.91 -16.82 10.05
C ALA A 109 14.27 -16.13 9.80
#